data_AF-A0A1W2FZX2-F1
#
_entry.id   AF-A0A1W2FZX2-F1
#
_cell.length_a   1.000
_cell.length_b   1.000
_cell.length_c   1.000
_cell.angle_alpha   90.00
_cell.angle_beta   90.00
_cell.angle_gamma   90.00
#
_symmetry.space_group_name_H-M   'P 1'
#
loop_
_entity.id
_entity.type
_entity.pdbx_description
1 polymer ?
#
loop_
_entity_poly.entity_id
_entity_poly.type
_entity_poly.pdbx_seq_one_letter_code
_entity_poly.pdbx_strand_id
1 'polypeptide(L)'
;MTFSVLDEHIAHGPGGPSANRIERAKRRRHGLPNYRLVRYADDWCLAVSGTQAHAEALREEIAGVLSTMGLRLSPEKTLITHIDKGLDFLGWRIQRHRKRGTGKHYVYVYPAKKALAAVMAKVKTICRKNTNLPLVVLLHQLNRMLRGWTAYFKYGCSNATFSYLRSYLWQEIVRWQNRKHRRTTWKQLRRRYGIWPADGDVNLFDPARVSAKRYYYRGTRIPTPWPSTT
;
A
#
# COMPACT_ATOMS: atom_id res chain seq x y z
N MET A 1 21.88 -10.26 9.09
CA MET A 1 21.59 -11.68 9.38
C MET A 1 20.77 -11.88 10.66
N THR A 2 20.31 -10.83 11.36
CA THR A 2 19.63 -10.95 12.66
C THR A 2 18.18 -11.45 12.57
N PHE A 3 17.38 -11.00 11.60
CA PHE A 3 15.97 -11.41 11.51
C PHE A 3 15.70 -12.82 10.93
N SER A 4 16.73 -13.59 10.50
CA SER A 4 16.48 -14.93 9.93
C SER A 4 16.03 -15.93 10.97
N VAL A 5 16.43 -15.76 12.23
CA VAL A 5 16.02 -16.64 13.33
C VAL A 5 14.51 -16.52 13.60
N LEU A 6 13.92 -15.33 13.42
CA LEU A 6 12.47 -15.16 13.49
C LEU A 6 11.76 -15.88 12.33
N ASP A 7 12.30 -15.74 11.11
CA ASP A 7 11.77 -16.42 9.91
C ASP A 7 11.81 -17.95 10.12
N GLU A 8 12.91 -18.48 10.68
CA GLU A 8 13.12 -19.90 10.96
C GLU A 8 12.21 -20.43 12.08
N HIS A 9 12.10 -19.70 13.19
CA HIS A 9 11.21 -20.01 14.32
C HIS A 9 9.76 -20.14 13.84
N ILE A 10 9.30 -19.20 13.00
CA ILE A 10 7.94 -19.21 12.47
C ILE A 10 7.77 -20.27 11.35
N ALA A 11 8.81 -20.53 10.56
CA ALA A 11 8.77 -21.54 9.50
C ALA A 11 8.59 -22.96 10.05
N HIS A 12 9.27 -23.27 11.16
CA HIS A 12 9.24 -24.60 11.79
C HIS A 12 8.19 -24.72 12.90
N GLY A 13 7.58 -23.60 13.30
CA GLY A 13 6.52 -23.57 14.29
C GLY A 13 5.25 -24.33 13.84
N PRO A 14 4.56 -25.01 14.77
CA PRO A 14 3.39 -25.83 14.44
C PRO A 14 2.23 -24.96 13.95
N GLY A 15 1.71 -25.26 12.75
CA GLY A 15 0.71 -24.42 12.06
C GLY A 15 1.28 -23.24 11.28
N GLY A 16 2.61 -23.14 11.16
CA GLY A 16 3.33 -22.19 10.35
C GLY A 16 3.28 -22.49 8.83
N PRO A 17 4.08 -21.78 8.02
CA PRO A 17 4.11 -21.90 6.56
C PRO A 17 4.41 -23.31 6.02
N SER A 18 5.19 -24.11 6.77
CA SER A 18 5.61 -25.46 6.38
C SER A 18 4.54 -26.53 6.64
N ALA A 19 3.51 -26.22 7.43
CA ALA A 19 2.42 -27.14 7.72
C ALA A 19 1.58 -27.43 6.47
N ASN A 20 1.39 -28.71 6.17
CA ASN A 20 0.63 -29.13 4.98
C ASN A 20 -0.89 -28.91 5.16
N ARG A 21 -1.66 -29.03 4.08
CA ARG A 21 -3.12 -28.77 4.10
C ARG A 21 -3.86 -29.61 5.13
N ILE A 22 -3.46 -30.87 5.32
CA ILE A 22 -4.12 -31.83 6.23
C ILE A 22 -3.85 -31.42 7.68
N GLU A 23 -2.60 -31.14 8.01
CA GLU A 23 -2.19 -30.70 9.34
C GLU A 23 -2.89 -29.40 9.73
N ARG A 24 -2.92 -28.42 8.83
CA ARG A 24 -3.61 -27.14 9.08
C ARG A 24 -5.11 -27.33 9.31
N ALA A 25 -5.75 -28.27 8.61
CA ALA A 25 -7.15 -28.62 8.82
C ALA A 25 -7.38 -29.33 10.17
N LYS A 26 -6.49 -30.26 10.54
CA LYS A 26 -6.51 -30.92 11.85
C LYS A 26 -6.40 -29.89 12.98
N ARG A 27 -5.44 -28.98 12.92
CA ARG A 27 -5.26 -27.90 13.91
C ARG A 27 -6.52 -27.06 14.09
N ARG A 28 -7.16 -26.64 12.99
CA ARG A 28 -8.43 -25.88 13.06
C ARG A 28 -9.54 -26.65 13.78
N ARG A 29 -9.66 -27.97 13.53
CA ARG A 29 -10.65 -28.82 14.23
C ARG A 29 -10.40 -28.92 15.73
N HIS A 30 -9.14 -28.86 16.15
CA HIS A 30 -8.75 -28.80 17.57
C HIS A 30 -8.71 -27.38 18.15
N GLY A 31 -9.24 -26.38 17.44
CA GLY A 31 -9.23 -24.99 17.89
C GLY A 31 -7.85 -24.32 17.91
N LEU A 32 -6.81 -24.93 17.34
CA LEU A 32 -5.44 -24.41 17.34
C LEU A 32 -5.20 -23.40 16.19
N PRO A 33 -4.35 -22.37 16.41
CA PRO A 33 -4.07 -21.38 15.39
C PRO A 33 -3.21 -21.94 14.25
N ASN A 34 -3.39 -21.33 13.08
CA ASN A 34 -2.43 -21.39 11.98
C ASN A 34 -1.95 -19.98 11.68
N TYR A 35 -0.71 -19.81 11.29
CA TYR A 35 -0.15 -18.48 11.04
C TYR A 35 0.80 -18.45 9.84
N ARG A 36 1.04 -17.25 9.33
CA ARG A 36 2.02 -17.01 8.26
C ARG A 36 2.68 -15.65 8.45
N LEU A 37 4.00 -15.63 8.47
CA LEU A 37 4.77 -14.40 8.46
C LEU A 37 4.88 -13.85 7.03
N VAL A 38 4.71 -12.54 6.90
CA VAL A 38 5.05 -11.77 5.71
C VAL A 38 5.99 -10.66 6.15
N ARG A 39 7.19 -10.62 5.59
CA ARG A 39 8.24 -9.66 5.96
C ARG A 39 8.76 -8.91 4.74
N TYR A 40 9.07 -7.64 4.94
CA TYR A 40 9.73 -6.75 3.99
C TYR A 40 10.72 -5.85 4.74
N ALA A 41 12.02 -6.14 4.59
CA ALA A 41 13.07 -5.57 5.44
C ALA A 41 12.71 -5.73 6.94
N ASP A 42 12.52 -4.63 7.65
CA ASP A 42 12.18 -4.56 9.08
C ASP A 42 10.67 -4.52 9.34
N ASP A 43 9.85 -4.21 8.32
CA ASP A 43 8.39 -4.21 8.41
C ASP A 43 7.86 -5.63 8.17
N TRP A 44 7.08 -6.15 9.11
CA TRP A 44 6.47 -7.47 8.98
C TRP A 44 5.04 -7.51 9.54
N CYS A 45 4.28 -8.51 9.11
CA CYS A 45 2.98 -8.83 9.66
C CYS A 45 2.80 -10.34 9.80
N LEU A 46 2.16 -10.76 10.88
CA LEU A 46 1.80 -12.16 11.13
C LEU A 46 0.31 -12.35 10.87
N ALA A 47 -0.04 -13.06 9.80
CA ALA A 47 -1.42 -13.41 9.52
C ALA A 47 -1.83 -14.62 10.35
N VAL A 48 -2.70 -14.44 11.33
CA VAL A 48 -3.18 -15.50 12.23
C VAL A 48 -4.61 -15.90 11.87
N SER A 49 -4.81 -17.21 11.66
CA SER A 49 -6.11 -17.86 11.58
C SER A 49 -6.40 -18.50 12.92
N GLY A 50 -7.05 -17.77 13.81
CA GLY A 50 -7.34 -18.17 15.19
C GLY A 50 -8.11 -17.09 15.93
N THR A 51 -8.13 -17.17 17.26
CA THR A 51 -8.73 -16.15 18.13
C THR A 51 -7.76 -14.98 18.35
N GLN A 52 -8.27 -13.89 18.94
CA GLN A 52 -7.42 -12.77 19.37
C GLN A 52 -6.38 -13.23 20.41
N ALA A 53 -6.76 -14.09 21.36
CA ALA A 53 -5.85 -14.65 22.35
C ALA A 53 -4.67 -15.40 21.72
N HIS A 54 -4.89 -16.13 20.61
CA HIS A 54 -3.78 -16.75 19.88
C HIS A 54 -2.82 -15.72 19.28
N ALA A 55 -3.34 -14.60 18.78
CA ALA A 55 -2.50 -13.55 18.22
C ALA A 55 -1.69 -12.84 19.31
N GLU A 56 -2.26 -12.64 20.50
CA GLU A 56 -1.57 -12.08 21.67
C GLU A 56 -0.48 -13.02 22.18
N ALA A 57 -0.77 -14.32 22.30
CA ALA A 57 0.22 -15.33 22.69
C ALA A 57 1.40 -15.38 21.69
N LEU A 58 1.12 -15.39 20.39
CA LEU A 58 2.16 -15.37 19.35
C LEU A 58 2.98 -14.06 19.37
N ARG A 59 2.38 -12.93 19.74
CA ARG A 59 3.11 -11.66 19.91
C ARG A 59 4.14 -11.78 21.03
N GLU A 60 3.76 -12.31 22.18
CA GLU A 60 4.67 -12.49 23.32
C GLU A 60 5.80 -13.48 23.00
N GLU A 61 5.47 -14.59 22.33
CA GLU A 61 6.46 -15.56 21.86
C GLU A 61 7.49 -14.91 20.94
N ILE A 62 7.02 -14.13 19.95
CA ILE A 62 7.90 -13.38 19.03
C ILE A 62 8.72 -12.32 19.76
N ALA A 63 8.14 -11.63 20.75
CA ALA A 63 8.86 -10.65 21.56
C ALA A 63 10.01 -11.32 22.34
N GLY A 64 9.76 -12.51 22.89
CA GLY A 64 10.79 -13.34 23.52
C GLY A 64 11.92 -13.68 22.57
N VAL A 65 11.60 -14.21 21.37
CA VAL A 65 12.60 -14.54 20.34
C VAL A 65 13.41 -13.29 19.95
N LEU A 66 12.76 -12.17 19.67
CA LEU A 66 13.45 -10.93 19.28
C LEU A 66 14.36 -10.39 20.39
N SER A 67 13.99 -10.56 21.66
CA SER A 67 14.80 -10.13 22.80
C SER A 67 16.16 -10.82 22.84
N THR A 68 16.24 -12.09 22.41
CA THR A 68 17.51 -12.84 22.32
C THR A 68 18.50 -12.24 21.33
N MET A 69 18.01 -11.45 20.37
CA MET A 69 18.80 -10.75 19.35
C MET A 69 19.03 -9.27 19.69
N GLY A 70 18.66 -8.84 20.90
CA GLY A 70 18.71 -7.44 21.32
C GLY A 70 17.66 -6.54 20.67
N LEU A 71 16.63 -7.11 20.04
CA LEU A 71 15.54 -6.37 19.41
C LEU A 71 14.30 -6.34 20.31
N ARG A 72 13.52 -5.26 20.24
CA ARG A 72 12.28 -5.11 21.01
C ARG A 72 11.14 -4.65 20.11
N LEU A 73 9.95 -5.21 20.32
CA LEU A 73 8.74 -4.71 19.69
C LEU A 73 8.39 -3.34 20.25
N SER A 74 8.14 -2.37 19.37
CA SER A 74 7.59 -1.08 19.77
C SER A 74 6.09 -1.25 20.08
N PRO A 75 5.63 -0.98 21.31
CA PRO A 75 4.21 -1.11 21.66
C PRO A 75 3.33 -0.19 20.82
N GLU A 76 3.83 1.00 20.50
CA GLU A 76 3.12 2.01 19.70
C GLU A 76 2.93 1.59 18.23
N LYS A 77 3.90 0.82 17.68
CA LYS A 77 3.85 0.37 16.28
C LYS A 77 3.15 -0.98 16.12
N THR A 78 3.10 -1.79 17.18
CA THR A 78 2.55 -3.15 17.13
C THR A 78 1.04 -3.11 17.27
N LEU A 79 0.33 -3.55 16.23
CA LEU A 79 -1.13 -3.56 16.19
C LEU A 79 -1.65 -4.97 15.94
N ILE A 80 -2.47 -5.48 16.86
CA ILE A 80 -3.31 -6.66 16.63
C ILE A 80 -4.67 -6.17 16.13
N THR A 81 -5.06 -6.59 14.92
CA THR A 81 -6.32 -6.18 14.31
C THR A 81 -6.96 -7.32 13.54
N HIS A 82 -8.30 -7.30 13.47
CA HIS A 82 -9.05 -8.24 12.66
C HIS A 82 -9.06 -7.81 11.19
N ILE A 83 -9.05 -8.78 10.27
CA ILE A 83 -9.00 -8.51 8.82
C ILE A 83 -10.21 -7.70 8.31
N ASP A 84 -11.35 -7.76 9.00
CA ASP A 84 -12.54 -6.96 8.68
C ASP A 84 -12.38 -5.49 9.07
N LYS A 85 -11.62 -5.19 10.13
CA LYS A 85 -11.21 -3.81 10.46
C LYS A 85 -10.16 -3.34 9.46
N GLY A 86 -9.28 -4.24 9.04
CA GLY A 86 -8.21 -4.03 8.08
C GLY A 86 -6.91 -3.55 8.73
N LEU A 87 -5.82 -3.67 7.97
CA LEU A 87 -4.47 -3.28 8.39
C LEU A 87 -3.76 -2.49 7.29
N ASP A 88 -2.82 -1.64 7.70
CA ASP A 88 -1.95 -0.90 6.78
C ASP A 88 -0.57 -1.58 6.75
N PHE A 89 -0.09 -1.96 5.57
CA PHE A 89 1.22 -2.60 5.37
C PHE A 89 1.84 -2.12 4.05
N LEU A 90 3.08 -1.62 4.07
CA LEU A 90 3.81 -1.10 2.90
C LEU A 90 3.01 -0.07 2.06
N GLY A 91 2.24 0.78 2.75
CA GLY A 91 1.39 1.77 2.10
C GLY A 91 0.08 1.23 1.50
N TRP A 92 -0.21 -0.06 1.68
CA TRP A 92 -1.47 -0.70 1.29
C TRP A 92 -2.40 -0.85 2.49
N ARG A 93 -3.69 -0.58 2.29
CA ARG A 93 -4.77 -1.04 3.16
C ARG A 93 -5.21 -2.41 2.70
N ILE A 94 -5.12 -3.39 3.58
CA ILE A 94 -5.58 -4.76 3.37
C ILE A 94 -6.80 -4.98 4.25
N GLN A 95 -7.96 -5.23 3.64
CA GLN A 95 -9.22 -5.38 4.37
C GLN A 95 -10.14 -6.38 3.69
N ARG A 96 -10.79 -7.23 4.49
CA ARG A 96 -11.82 -8.14 3.98
C ARG A 96 -13.15 -7.40 3.90
N HIS A 97 -13.79 -7.49 2.73
CA HIS A 97 -15.12 -6.95 2.49
C HIS A 97 -16.03 -8.03 1.92
N ARG A 98 -17.32 -7.90 2.18
CA ARG A 98 -18.34 -8.68 1.47
C ARG A 98 -18.47 -8.16 0.05
N LYS A 99 -18.38 -9.05 -0.95
CA LYS A 99 -18.66 -8.68 -2.34
C LYS A 99 -20.16 -8.35 -2.46
N ARG A 100 -20.44 -7.12 -2.87
CA ARG A 100 -21.82 -6.61 -3.06
C ARG A 100 -22.65 -7.57 -3.91
N GLY A 101 -23.88 -7.83 -3.49
CA GLY A 101 -24.79 -8.76 -4.16
C GLY A 101 -24.49 -10.25 -3.92
N THR A 102 -23.54 -10.59 -3.05
CA THR A 102 -23.22 -12.00 -2.73
C THR A 102 -22.98 -12.19 -1.22
N GLY A 103 -22.99 -13.45 -0.77
CA GLY A 103 -22.52 -13.84 0.57
C GLY A 103 -21.00 -14.05 0.66
N LYS A 104 -20.26 -13.87 -0.45
CA LYS A 104 -18.82 -14.14 -0.53
C LYS A 104 -18.02 -12.96 0.03
N HIS A 105 -16.96 -13.27 0.77
CA HIS A 105 -16.02 -12.28 1.31
C HIS A 105 -14.69 -12.39 0.57
N TYR A 106 -14.10 -11.25 0.23
CA TYR A 106 -12.79 -11.17 -0.41
C TYR A 106 -11.90 -10.17 0.32
N VAL A 107 -10.59 -10.43 0.28
CA VAL A 107 -9.59 -9.46 0.74
C VAL A 107 -9.33 -8.48 -0.38
N TYR A 108 -9.59 -7.20 -0.11
CA TYR A 108 -9.27 -6.08 -0.99
C TYR A 108 -7.98 -5.43 -0.52
N VAL A 109 -7.17 -5.05 -1.48
CA VAL A 109 -5.89 -4.37 -1.26
C VAL A 109 -5.93 -3.07 -2.07
N TYR A 110 -5.88 -1.93 -1.41
CA TYR A 110 -5.92 -0.60 -2.04
C TYR A 110 -4.96 0.36 -1.33
N PRO A 111 -4.58 1.50 -1.95
CA PRO A 111 -3.64 2.42 -1.32
C PRO A 111 -4.17 2.92 0.02
N ALA A 112 -3.33 2.90 1.05
CA ALA A 112 -3.69 3.37 2.37
C ALA A 112 -3.96 4.88 2.34
N LYS A 113 -4.88 5.36 3.20
CA LYS A 113 -5.20 6.79 3.30
C LYS A 113 -3.96 7.64 3.60
N LYS A 114 -3.04 7.14 4.43
CA LYS A 114 -1.75 7.78 4.73
C LYS A 114 -0.88 7.94 3.47
N ALA A 115 -0.81 6.91 2.63
CA ALA A 115 -0.04 6.97 1.38
C ALA A 115 -0.64 7.95 0.37
N LEU A 116 -1.97 7.99 0.26
CA LEU A 116 -2.69 8.98 -0.56
C LEU A 116 -2.45 10.42 -0.03
N ALA A 117 -2.59 10.63 1.28
CA ALA A 117 -2.35 11.92 1.90
C ALA A 117 -0.92 12.41 1.67
N ALA A 118 0.07 11.52 1.75
CA ALA A 118 1.47 11.85 1.48
C ALA A 118 1.70 12.33 0.04
N VAL A 119 1.13 11.65 -0.97
CA VAL A 119 1.27 12.12 -2.38
C VAL A 119 0.50 13.42 -2.62
N MET A 120 -0.69 13.58 -2.03
CA MET A 120 -1.45 14.84 -2.11
C MET A 120 -0.69 16.00 -1.49
N ALA A 121 -0.06 15.79 -0.33
CA ALA A 121 0.78 16.79 0.33
C ALA A 121 1.95 17.19 -0.57
N LYS A 122 2.62 16.24 -1.24
CA LYS A 122 3.68 16.54 -2.20
C LYS A 122 3.18 17.34 -3.40
N VAL A 123 2.04 16.98 -3.99
CA VAL A 123 1.39 17.75 -5.07
C VAL A 123 1.16 19.18 -4.61
N LYS A 124 0.53 19.37 -3.44
CA LYS A 124 0.25 20.68 -2.86
C LYS A 124 1.53 21.50 -2.64
N THR A 125 2.58 20.89 -2.11
CA THR A 125 3.88 21.55 -1.89
C THR A 125 4.50 21.99 -3.21
N ILE A 126 4.53 21.12 -4.22
CA ILE A 126 5.05 21.44 -5.57
C ILE A 126 4.26 22.62 -6.16
N CYS A 127 2.92 22.57 -6.09
CA CYS A 127 2.06 23.66 -6.55
C CYS A 127 2.15 24.92 -5.68
N ARG A 128 2.75 24.91 -4.48
CA ARG A 128 2.85 26.11 -3.63
C ARG A 128 4.20 26.83 -3.74
N LYS A 129 5.28 26.11 -4.03
CA LYS A 129 6.66 26.63 -3.91
C LYS A 129 6.98 27.84 -4.78
N ASN A 130 6.64 27.85 -6.08
CA ASN A 130 7.02 28.95 -6.96
C ASN A 130 6.04 29.11 -8.13
N THR A 131 5.50 30.33 -8.32
CA THR A 131 4.64 30.69 -9.45
C THR A 131 5.40 31.33 -10.61
N ASN A 132 6.67 31.70 -10.42
CA ASN A 132 7.49 32.35 -11.45
C ASN A 132 7.94 31.36 -12.54
N LEU A 133 8.02 30.07 -12.22
CA LEU A 133 8.41 29.03 -13.17
C LEU A 133 7.33 28.79 -14.26
N PRO A 134 7.73 28.46 -15.51
CA PRO A 134 6.80 28.02 -16.56
C PRO A 134 5.96 26.80 -16.13
N LEU A 135 4.79 26.63 -16.75
CA LEU A 135 3.90 25.51 -16.42
C LEU A 135 4.57 24.17 -16.76
N VAL A 136 5.29 24.07 -17.87
CA VAL A 136 6.04 22.86 -18.27
C VAL A 136 6.95 22.32 -17.17
N VAL A 137 7.66 23.18 -16.42
CA VAL A 137 8.54 22.78 -15.32
C VAL A 137 7.74 22.13 -14.18
N LEU A 138 6.59 22.72 -13.84
CA LEU A 138 5.66 22.17 -12.85
C LEU A 138 5.13 20.80 -13.30
N LEU A 139 4.73 20.70 -14.58
CA LEU A 139 4.19 19.47 -15.14
C LEU A 139 5.21 18.34 -15.11
N HIS A 140 6.48 18.58 -15.45
CA HIS A 140 7.52 17.55 -15.36
C HIS A 140 7.70 17.01 -13.94
N GLN A 141 7.73 17.89 -12.93
CA GLN A 141 7.90 17.47 -11.53
C GLN A 141 6.72 16.61 -11.05
N LEU A 142 5.50 17.06 -11.34
CA LEU A 142 4.27 16.33 -10.99
C LEU A 142 4.20 14.99 -11.73
N ASN A 143 4.45 14.99 -13.04
CA ASN A 143 4.38 13.80 -13.88
C ASN A 143 5.36 12.72 -13.43
N ARG A 144 6.61 13.07 -13.13
CA ARG A 144 7.63 12.11 -12.66
C ARG A 144 7.19 11.42 -11.38
N MET A 145 6.72 12.19 -10.40
CA MET A 145 6.25 11.66 -9.12
C MET A 145 4.99 10.80 -9.27
N LEU A 146 3.99 11.29 -10.00
CA LEU A 146 2.70 10.61 -10.16
C LEU A 146 2.83 9.31 -10.96
N ARG A 147 3.69 9.27 -11.98
CA ARG A 147 3.99 8.05 -12.73
C ARG A 147 4.57 6.97 -11.83
N GLY A 148 5.55 7.30 -10.99
CA GLY A 148 6.13 6.35 -10.03
C GLY A 148 5.09 5.86 -9.02
N TRP A 149 4.33 6.78 -8.44
CA TRP A 149 3.32 6.45 -7.42
C TRP A 149 2.20 5.56 -7.97
N THR A 150 1.66 5.90 -9.15
CA THR A 150 0.65 5.07 -9.80
C THR A 150 1.21 3.73 -10.30
N ALA A 151 2.47 3.67 -10.74
CA ALA A 151 3.12 2.42 -11.12
C ALA A 151 3.26 1.45 -9.94
N TYR A 152 3.52 1.95 -8.73
CA TYR A 152 3.54 1.14 -7.51
C TYR A 152 2.13 0.66 -7.15
N PHE A 153 1.16 1.57 -7.11
CA PHE A 153 -0.18 1.27 -6.63
C PHE A 153 -1.11 0.60 -7.67
N LYS A 154 -0.72 0.49 -8.95
CA LYS A 154 -1.60 -0.12 -9.98
C LYS A 154 -1.94 -1.59 -9.71
N TYR A 155 -1.21 -2.30 -8.86
CA TYR A 155 -1.42 -3.74 -8.63
C TYR A 155 -2.56 -4.09 -7.66
N GLY A 156 -3.20 -3.09 -7.06
CA GLY A 156 -4.36 -3.26 -6.18
C GLY A 156 -5.64 -2.65 -6.75
N CYS A 157 -6.69 -2.60 -5.91
CA CYS A 157 -7.97 -1.98 -6.19
C CYS A 157 -7.87 -0.43 -6.15
N SER A 158 -7.05 0.15 -7.02
CA SER A 158 -6.61 1.55 -6.92
C SER A 158 -7.38 2.53 -7.81
N ASN A 159 -8.27 2.05 -8.68
CA ASN A 159 -9.01 2.90 -9.64
C ASN A 159 -9.74 4.07 -8.95
N ALA A 160 -10.46 3.80 -7.85
CA ALA A 160 -11.17 4.84 -7.10
C ALA A 160 -10.20 5.88 -6.51
N THR A 161 -9.09 5.42 -5.95
CA THR A 161 -8.03 6.29 -5.42
C THR A 161 -7.39 7.14 -6.52
N PHE A 162 -7.16 6.57 -7.69
CA PHE A 162 -6.58 7.29 -8.84
C PHE A 162 -7.55 8.35 -9.39
N SER A 163 -8.84 8.03 -9.48
CA SER A 163 -9.88 9.01 -9.84
C SER A 163 -9.95 10.16 -8.84
N TYR A 164 -9.86 9.88 -7.54
CA TYR A 164 -9.82 10.92 -6.52
C TYR A 164 -8.56 11.79 -6.64
N LEU A 165 -7.40 11.17 -6.83
CA LEU A 165 -6.13 11.88 -7.01
C LEU A 165 -6.14 12.76 -8.27
N ARG A 166 -6.74 12.29 -9.37
CA ARG A 166 -6.94 13.09 -10.59
C ARG A 166 -7.72 14.36 -10.31
N SER A 167 -8.86 14.26 -9.63
CA SER A 167 -9.70 15.42 -9.28
C SER A 167 -8.95 16.40 -8.38
N TYR A 168 -8.22 15.89 -7.38
CA TYR A 168 -7.40 16.72 -6.50
C TYR A 168 -6.27 17.44 -7.24
N LEU A 169 -5.55 16.71 -8.10
CA LEU A 169 -4.45 17.24 -8.91
C LEU A 169 -4.91 18.39 -9.81
N TRP A 170 -6.05 18.22 -10.47
CA TRP A 170 -6.65 19.26 -11.29
C TRP A 170 -6.95 20.53 -10.49
N GLN A 171 -7.57 20.39 -9.31
CA GLN A 171 -7.86 21.54 -8.44
C GLN A 171 -6.58 22.29 -8.03
N GLU A 172 -5.52 21.57 -7.66
CA GLU A 172 -4.25 22.21 -7.26
C GLU A 172 -3.57 22.96 -8.41
N ILE A 173 -3.67 22.45 -9.64
CA ILE A 173 -3.09 23.14 -10.80
C ILE A 173 -3.93 24.35 -11.20
N VAL A 174 -5.26 24.26 -11.18
CA VAL A 174 -6.12 25.45 -11.41
C VAL A 174 -5.81 26.53 -10.37
N ARG A 175 -5.65 26.17 -9.10
CA ARG A 175 -5.22 27.09 -8.03
C ARG A 175 -3.83 27.69 -8.28
N TRP A 176 -2.90 26.93 -8.85
CA TRP A 176 -1.58 27.46 -9.23
C TRP A 176 -1.67 28.43 -10.41
N GLN A 177 -2.44 28.09 -11.45
CA GLN A 177 -2.64 28.95 -12.63
C GLN A 177 -3.30 30.28 -12.23
N ASN A 178 -4.33 30.24 -11.39
CA ASN A 178 -4.99 31.46 -10.89
C ASN A 178 -4.04 32.34 -10.07
N ARG A 179 -3.12 31.74 -9.29
CA ARG A 179 -2.11 32.50 -8.53
C ARG A 179 -1.04 33.12 -9.44
N LYS A 180 -0.62 32.41 -10.50
CA LYS A 180 0.35 32.88 -11.48
C LYS A 180 -0.22 34.00 -12.35
N HIS A 181 -1.47 33.85 -12.80
CA HIS A 181 -2.13 34.74 -13.74
C HIS A 181 -3.28 35.51 -13.08
N ARG A 182 -2.95 36.34 -12.08
CA ARG A 182 -3.95 37.01 -11.22
C ARG A 182 -4.94 37.91 -11.98
N ARG A 183 -4.56 38.42 -13.16
CA ARG A 183 -5.37 39.30 -14.00
C ARG A 183 -6.06 38.58 -15.16
N THR A 184 -5.97 37.24 -15.22
CA THR A 184 -6.48 36.44 -16.33
C THR A 184 -7.69 35.64 -15.86
N THR A 185 -8.77 35.69 -16.63
CA THR A 185 -9.98 34.92 -16.33
C THR A 185 -9.75 33.42 -16.55
N TRP A 186 -10.51 32.58 -15.85
CA TRP A 186 -10.49 31.13 -16.09
C TRP A 186 -10.78 30.76 -17.55
N LYS A 187 -11.67 31.51 -18.23
CA LYS A 187 -11.97 31.30 -19.66
C LYS A 187 -10.72 31.45 -20.54
N GLN A 188 -9.88 32.45 -20.25
CA GLN A 188 -8.62 32.67 -20.95
C GLN A 188 -7.56 31.61 -20.58
N LEU A 189 -7.46 31.22 -19.31
CA LEU A 189 -6.54 30.17 -18.87
C LEU A 189 -6.88 28.81 -19.49
N ARG A 190 -8.17 28.46 -19.53
CA ARG A 190 -8.66 27.24 -20.18
C ARG A 190 -8.41 27.24 -21.69
N ARG A 191 -8.48 28.41 -22.35
CA ARG A 191 -8.11 28.56 -23.77
C ARG A 191 -6.61 28.36 -23.98
N ARG A 192 -5.78 28.86 -23.06
CA ARG A 192 -4.32 28.79 -23.14
C ARG A 192 -3.76 27.40 -22.83
N TYR A 193 -4.23 26.77 -21.75
CA TYR A 193 -3.65 25.53 -21.22
C TYR A 193 -4.56 24.31 -21.39
N GLY A 194 -5.78 24.48 -21.92
CA GLY A 194 -6.77 23.42 -22.02
C GLY A 194 -7.56 23.17 -20.73
N ILE A 195 -8.57 22.29 -20.82
CA ILE A 195 -9.34 21.82 -19.65
C ILE A 195 -8.47 20.94 -18.77
N TRP A 196 -7.67 20.07 -19.41
CA TRP A 196 -6.61 19.31 -18.77
C TRP A 196 -5.28 20.00 -19.11
N PRO A 197 -4.57 20.57 -18.11
CA PRO A 197 -3.42 21.43 -18.35
C PRO A 197 -2.32 20.81 -19.20
N ALA A 198 -1.89 21.54 -20.23
CA ALA A 198 -0.74 21.24 -21.08
C ALA A 198 0.08 22.50 -21.36
N ASP A 199 1.39 22.34 -21.58
CA ASP A 199 2.31 23.40 -21.99
C ASP A 199 3.28 22.85 -23.03
N GLY A 200 3.17 23.30 -24.29
CA GLY A 200 3.81 22.66 -25.44
C GLY A 200 3.39 21.18 -25.58
N ASP A 201 4.37 20.29 -25.74
CA ASP A 201 4.13 18.84 -25.85
C ASP A 201 3.90 18.14 -24.50
N VAL A 202 4.03 18.87 -23.40
CA VAL A 202 3.96 18.29 -22.06
C VAL A 202 2.55 18.41 -21.52
N ASN A 203 1.86 17.27 -21.50
CA ASN A 203 0.55 17.13 -20.89
C ASN A 203 0.68 16.73 -19.42
N LEU A 204 -0.20 17.26 -18.56
CA LEU A 204 -0.36 16.74 -17.22
C LEU A 204 -0.70 15.25 -17.25
N PHE A 205 -0.02 14.45 -16.43
CA PHE A 205 -0.30 13.04 -16.29
C PHE A 205 -1.65 12.82 -15.62
N ASP A 206 -2.52 12.00 -16.22
CA ASP A 206 -3.82 11.62 -15.65
C ASP A 206 -3.71 10.30 -14.88
N PRO A 207 -3.76 10.32 -13.52
CA PRO A 207 -3.71 9.11 -12.72
C PRO A 207 -4.86 8.15 -13.00
N ALA A 208 -6.06 8.64 -13.35
CA ALA A 208 -7.24 7.80 -13.54
C ALA A 208 -7.17 6.97 -14.83
N ARG A 209 -6.31 7.34 -15.77
CA ARG A 209 -6.02 6.52 -16.97
C ARG A 209 -5.19 5.29 -16.66
N VAL A 210 -4.55 5.21 -15.50
CA VAL A 210 -3.80 4.02 -15.09
C VAL A 210 -4.78 2.95 -14.65
N SER A 211 -4.92 1.91 -15.48
CA SER A 211 -5.75 0.76 -15.12
C SER A 211 -5.10 -0.06 -14.02
N ALA A 212 -5.89 -0.41 -13.00
CA ALA A 212 -5.49 -1.42 -12.04
C ALA A 212 -5.16 -2.75 -12.76
N LYS A 213 -3.95 -3.26 -12.55
CA LYS A 213 -3.49 -4.54 -13.06
C LYS A 213 -3.63 -5.58 -11.96
N ARG A 214 -4.54 -6.53 -12.14
CA ARG A 214 -4.66 -7.65 -11.20
C ARG A 214 -3.38 -8.49 -11.26
N TYR A 215 -2.75 -8.70 -10.11
CA TYR A 215 -1.71 -9.71 -10.01
C TYR A 215 -2.38 -11.09 -10.11
N TYR A 216 -2.17 -11.79 -11.22
CA TYR A 216 -2.54 -13.19 -11.30
C TYR A 216 -1.57 -13.98 -10.42
N TYR A 217 -2.11 -14.86 -9.59
CA TYR A 217 -1.31 -15.76 -8.76
C TYR A 217 -0.30 -16.50 -9.65
N ARG A 218 1.00 -16.27 -9.44
CA ARG A 218 2.09 -16.88 -10.22
C ARG A 218 2.56 -18.23 -9.65
N GLY A 219 1.76 -18.87 -8.80
CA GLY A 219 2.20 -20.04 -8.05
C GLY A 219 3.10 -19.69 -6.86
N THR A 220 3.58 -20.72 -6.15
CA THR A 220 4.62 -20.63 -5.12
C THR A 220 6.03 -20.39 -5.69
N ARG A 221 6.19 -20.32 -7.02
CA ARG A 221 7.45 -20.07 -7.74
C ARG A 221 7.85 -18.58 -7.77
N ILE A 222 7.80 -17.92 -6.62
CA ILE A 222 8.67 -16.77 -6.42
C ILE A 222 9.89 -17.38 -5.74
N PRO A 223 11.02 -17.60 -6.46
CA PRO A 223 12.22 -18.14 -5.82
C PRO A 223 12.53 -17.25 -4.62
N THR A 224 12.50 -17.84 -3.43
CA THR A 224 13.09 -17.20 -2.27
C THR A 224 14.58 -17.09 -2.56
N PRO A 225 15.22 -15.93 -2.33
CA PRO A 225 16.66 -15.79 -2.52
C PRO A 225 17.46 -16.67 -1.53
N TRP A 226 16.78 -17.30 -0.59
CA TRP A 226 17.32 -18.26 0.36
C TRP A 226 17.34 -19.66 -0.28
N PRO A 227 18.52 -20.30 -0.40
CA PRO A 227 18.58 -21.70 -0.79
C PRO A 227 17.85 -22.53 0.26
N SER A 228 17.02 -23.47 -0.20
CA SER A 228 16.51 -24.53 0.65
C SER A 228 17.69 -25.44 0.95
N THR A 229 18.28 -25.32 2.14
CA THR A 229 19.27 -26.30 2.60
C THR A 229 18.56 -27.65 2.62
N THR A 230 19.03 -28.56 1.76
CA THR A 230 18.55 -29.94 1.66
C THR A 230 19.35 -30.80 2.62
#